data_AF-A0A966PRR2-F1
#
_entry.id   AF-A0A966PRR2-F1
#
_cell.length_a   1.000
_cell.length_b   1.000
_cell.length_c   1.000
_cell.angle_alpha   90.00
_cell.angle_beta   90.00
_cell.angle_gamma   90.00
#
_symmetry.space_group_name_H-M   'P 1'
#
loop_
_entity.id
_entity.type
_entity.pdbx_description
1 polymer ?
#
loop_
_entity_poly.entity_id
_entity_poly.type
_entity_poly.pdbx_seq_one_letter_code
_entity_poly.pdbx_strand_id
1 'polypeptide(L)'
;MRVDQIWSYPVKSMVGGTVPSAELSMLGIVGDRRWAVRDLRRGGIRGAKQLGGLMTLVARDVAGGSGDVEVMFPDGRRLSTTASSDLDDALSTHLDHPVRLESLRPSDDLDHYRRGAPANDDMMVELRSIFGREESEPLPDFSVFPPEVMEFESPPGTYHDCWPLMIMSTSSLRAMQEALPDSVVDVRRFRPSMV
;
A
#
# COMPACT_ATOMS: atom_id res chain seq x y z
N MET A 1 -6.80 28.40 2.28
CA MET A 1 -6.68 26.92 2.35
C MET A 1 -5.72 26.60 3.48
N ARG A 2 -6.08 25.70 4.39
CA ARG A 2 -5.25 25.29 5.54
C ARG A 2 -5.20 23.77 5.54
N VAL A 3 -4.01 23.19 5.70
CA VAL A 3 -3.84 21.74 5.87
C VAL A 3 -4.31 21.38 7.28
N ASP A 4 -5.25 20.44 7.37
CA ASP A 4 -5.77 19.90 8.64
C ASP A 4 -4.88 18.77 9.15
N GLN A 5 -4.51 17.85 8.26
CA GLN A 5 -3.73 16.66 8.59
C GLN A 5 -2.71 16.33 7.50
N ILE A 6 -1.56 15.80 7.91
CA ILE A 6 -0.56 15.19 7.02
C ILE A 6 -0.43 13.73 7.45
N TRP A 7 -0.49 12.82 6.49
CA TRP A 7 -0.41 11.39 6.75
C TRP A 7 0.82 10.77 6.07
N SER A 8 1.48 9.86 6.77
CA SER A 8 2.59 9.05 6.27
C SER A 8 2.25 7.56 6.36
N TYR A 9 2.58 6.81 5.30
CA TYR A 9 2.29 5.39 5.13
C TYR A 9 3.56 4.67 4.68
N PRO A 10 4.50 4.40 5.59
CA PRO A 10 5.83 3.95 5.20
C PRO A 10 5.86 2.54 4.60
N VAL A 11 4.81 1.74 4.82
CA VAL A 11 4.63 0.41 4.22
C VAL A 11 3.40 0.40 3.30
N LYS A 12 3.57 -0.03 2.05
CA LYS A 12 2.48 -0.18 1.06
C LYS A 12 1.37 -1.06 1.65
N SER A 13 0.12 -0.64 1.49
CA SER A 13 -1.09 -1.34 1.94
C SER A 13 -1.34 -1.42 3.45
N MET A 14 -0.39 -1.03 4.32
CA MET A 14 -0.65 -0.91 5.76
C MET A 14 -1.28 0.45 6.11
N VAL A 15 -1.91 0.52 7.28
CA VAL A 15 -2.45 1.78 7.82
C VAL A 15 -1.28 2.65 8.29
N GLY A 16 -1.32 3.94 7.97
CA GLY A 16 -0.30 4.91 8.36
C GLY A 16 -0.67 5.66 9.64
N GLY A 17 0.01 6.79 9.86
CA GLY A 17 -0.26 7.70 10.95
C GLY A 17 -0.12 9.16 10.54
N THR A 18 -0.65 10.05 11.37
CA THR A 18 -0.50 11.50 11.18
C THR A 18 0.86 11.98 11.66
N VAL A 19 1.45 12.92 10.92
CA VAL A 19 2.71 13.59 11.28
C VAL A 19 2.50 15.11 11.35
N PRO A 20 3.26 15.83 12.20
CA PRO A 20 3.11 17.28 12.32
C PRO A 20 3.66 18.06 11.12
N SER A 21 4.61 17.46 10.40
CA SER A 21 5.23 18.02 9.20
C SER A 21 5.76 16.89 8.32
N ALA A 22 5.94 17.17 7.03
CA ALA A 22 6.53 16.26 6.07
C ALA A 22 7.33 17.03 5.03
N GLU A 23 8.41 16.43 4.54
CA GLU A 23 9.15 16.92 3.39
C GLU A 23 8.56 16.32 2.11
N LEU A 24 8.54 17.13 1.04
CA LEU A 24 8.05 16.71 -0.27
C LEU A 24 9.21 16.61 -1.25
N SER A 25 9.15 15.59 -2.10
CA SER A 25 9.97 15.42 -3.27
C SER A 25 9.09 15.24 -4.50
N MET A 26 9.71 15.12 -5.68
CA MET A 26 8.98 14.75 -6.91
C MET A 26 8.32 13.36 -6.81
N LEU A 27 8.75 12.52 -5.87
CA LEU A 27 8.20 11.19 -5.62
C LEU A 27 7.13 11.18 -4.51
N GLY A 28 6.76 12.33 -3.96
CA GLY A 28 5.77 12.45 -2.88
C GLY A 28 6.38 12.78 -1.53
N ILE A 29 5.72 12.34 -0.45
CA ILE A 29 6.22 12.52 0.91
C ILE A 29 7.49 11.69 1.10
N VAL A 30 8.57 12.32 1.59
CA VAL A 30 9.83 11.63 1.87
C VAL A 30 9.61 10.59 2.96
N GLY A 31 10.07 9.36 2.73
CA GLY A 31 9.92 8.21 3.64
C GLY A 31 8.61 7.42 3.46
N ASP A 32 7.65 7.95 2.71
CA ASP A 32 6.38 7.31 2.42
C ASP A 32 6.55 6.14 1.43
N ARG A 33 5.76 5.07 1.60
CA ARG A 33 5.76 3.87 0.73
C ARG A 33 7.16 3.33 0.39
N ARG A 34 8.08 3.28 1.37
CA ARG A 34 9.44 2.77 1.16
C ARG A 34 9.60 1.27 1.46
N TRP A 35 8.55 0.64 2.00
CA TRP A 35 8.50 -0.79 2.26
C TRP A 35 7.29 -1.39 1.57
N ALA A 36 7.42 -2.63 1.10
CA ALA A 36 6.31 -3.41 0.59
C ALA A 36 6.50 -4.89 0.95
N VAL A 37 5.42 -5.64 0.90
CA VAL A 37 5.43 -7.07 1.20
C VAL A 37 5.68 -7.85 -0.10
N ARG A 38 6.72 -8.69 -0.11
CA ARG A 38 6.97 -9.69 -1.15
C ARG A 38 6.30 -11.00 -0.79
N ASP A 39 5.62 -11.59 -1.76
CA ASP A 39 5.07 -12.94 -1.67
C ASP A 39 6.16 -13.96 -2.00
N LEU A 40 6.47 -14.84 -1.04
CA LEU A 40 7.52 -15.85 -1.20
C LEU A 40 7.03 -17.11 -1.92
N ARG A 41 5.72 -17.30 -2.06
CA ARG A 41 5.11 -18.43 -2.76
C ARG A 41 5.00 -18.16 -4.26
N ARG A 42 4.49 -16.98 -4.62
CA ARG A 42 4.22 -16.58 -6.02
C ARG A 42 5.28 -15.64 -6.59
N GLY A 43 6.13 -15.08 -5.74
CA GLY A 43 7.04 -14.00 -6.13
C GLY A 43 6.32 -12.67 -6.27
N GLY A 44 7.10 -11.62 -6.54
CA GLY A 44 6.61 -10.27 -6.73
C GLY A 44 6.12 -9.60 -5.44
N ILE A 45 5.94 -8.30 -5.52
CA ILE A 45 5.32 -7.49 -4.47
C ILE A 45 3.80 -7.75 -4.48
N ARG A 46 3.17 -7.79 -3.30
CA ARG A 46 1.72 -7.95 -3.15
C ARG A 46 1.14 -6.88 -2.24
N GLY A 47 -0.08 -6.46 -2.55
CA GLY A 47 -0.81 -5.44 -1.80
C GLY A 47 -2.09 -5.96 -1.18
N ALA A 48 -2.86 -5.06 -0.56
CA ALA A 48 -4.12 -5.39 0.12
C ALA A 48 -5.18 -6.03 -0.78
N LYS A 49 -5.08 -5.90 -2.11
CA LYS A 49 -5.99 -6.56 -3.06
C LYS A 49 -5.92 -8.09 -2.95
N GLN A 50 -4.74 -8.64 -2.70
CA GLN A 50 -4.52 -10.08 -2.54
C GLN A 50 -4.34 -10.46 -1.07
N LEU A 51 -3.70 -9.58 -0.28
CA LEU A 51 -3.41 -9.81 1.14
C LEU A 51 -4.15 -8.77 1.98
N GLY A 52 -5.48 -8.92 2.07
CA GLY A 52 -6.37 -7.95 2.76
C GLY A 52 -5.98 -7.68 4.22
N GLY A 53 -5.38 -8.66 4.90
CA GLY A 53 -4.87 -8.52 6.27
C GLY A 53 -3.81 -7.42 6.44
N LEU A 54 -3.16 -6.96 5.36
CA LEU A 54 -2.27 -5.79 5.41
C LEU A 54 -2.98 -4.54 5.90
N MET A 55 -4.28 -4.40 5.60
CA MET A 55 -5.06 -3.23 6.02
C MET A 55 -5.40 -3.20 7.52
N THR A 56 -5.09 -4.25 8.27
CA THR A 56 -5.28 -4.30 9.73
C THR A 56 -3.99 -3.99 10.49
N LEU A 57 -2.87 -3.88 9.80
CA LEU A 57 -1.56 -3.57 10.37
C LEU A 57 -1.33 -2.07 10.29
N VAL A 58 -0.75 -1.50 11.35
CA VAL A 58 -0.38 -0.07 11.38
C VAL A 58 1.14 0.05 11.32
N ALA A 59 1.65 0.81 10.37
CA ALA A 59 3.08 1.06 10.21
C ALA A 59 3.42 2.52 10.47
N ARG A 60 4.54 2.74 11.17
CA ARG A 60 5.11 4.06 11.41
C ARG A 60 6.62 4.04 11.30
N ASP A 61 7.20 5.21 11.06
CA ASP A 61 8.64 5.37 11.02
C ASP A 61 9.26 5.22 12.40
N VAL A 62 10.36 4.48 12.45
CA VAL A 62 11.24 4.50 13.60
C VAL A 62 12.00 5.83 13.60
N ALA A 63 12.02 6.50 14.74
CA ALA A 63 12.73 7.77 14.89
C ALA A 63 14.23 7.60 14.61
N GLY A 64 14.86 8.64 14.08
CA GLY A 64 16.30 8.65 13.78
C GLY A 64 16.67 8.57 12.30
N GLY A 65 15.68 8.53 11.40
CA GLY A 65 15.91 8.69 9.96
C GLY A 65 16.60 7.51 9.27
N SER A 66 16.63 6.33 9.91
CA SER A 66 17.26 5.14 9.35
C SER A 66 16.49 4.50 8.18
N GLY A 67 15.24 4.93 7.96
CA GLY A 67 14.36 4.27 7.00
C GLY A 67 13.74 2.98 7.55
N ASP A 68 13.80 2.74 8.86
CA ASP A 68 13.17 1.57 9.48
C ASP A 68 11.72 1.82 9.89
N VAL A 69 10.92 0.77 9.93
CA VAL A 69 9.52 0.84 10.33
C VAL A 69 9.23 -0.02 11.54
N GLU A 70 8.30 0.43 12.36
CA GLU A 70 7.62 -0.38 13.37
C GLU A 70 6.22 -0.73 12.86
N VAL A 71 5.88 -2.01 12.90
CA VAL A 71 4.57 -2.54 12.56
C VAL A 71 3.84 -2.95 13.84
N MET A 72 2.66 -2.40 14.04
CA MET A 72 1.74 -2.76 15.12
C MET A 72 0.66 -3.71 14.58
N PHE A 73 0.53 -4.85 15.25
CA PHE A 73 -0.43 -5.90 14.95
C PHE A 73 -1.76 -5.67 15.70
N PRO A 74 -2.89 -6.26 15.26
CA PRO A 74 -4.17 -6.12 15.95
C PRO A 74 -4.20 -6.65 17.38
N ASP A 75 -3.31 -7.59 17.71
CA ASP A 75 -3.13 -8.13 19.07
C ASP A 75 -2.29 -7.23 19.99
N GLY A 76 -1.85 -6.07 19.48
CA GLY A 76 -1.06 -5.09 20.22
C GLY A 76 0.46 -5.31 20.17
N ARG A 77 0.96 -6.42 19.58
CA ARG A 77 2.39 -6.61 19.35
C ARG A 77 2.95 -5.52 18.43
N ARG A 78 4.20 -5.14 18.69
CA ARG A 78 4.94 -4.17 17.89
C ARG A 78 6.30 -4.75 17.57
N LEU A 79 6.61 -4.86 16.29
CA LEU A 79 7.86 -5.42 15.78
C LEU A 79 8.48 -4.41 14.81
N SER A 80 9.80 -4.26 14.84
CA SER A 80 10.50 -3.31 13.97
C SER A 80 11.51 -3.99 13.06
N THR A 81 11.77 -3.39 11.90
CA THR A 81 12.79 -3.89 10.95
C THR A 81 14.21 -3.88 11.54
N THR A 82 14.46 -3.11 12.60
CA THR A 82 15.77 -3.03 13.28
C THR A 82 15.98 -4.05 14.39
N ALA A 83 14.93 -4.35 15.16
CA ALA A 83 15.07 -5.05 16.43
C ALA A 83 14.43 -6.44 16.42
N SER A 84 13.63 -6.75 15.40
CA SER A 84 12.81 -7.96 15.35
C SER A 84 13.26 -8.85 14.20
N SER A 85 14.03 -9.90 14.51
CA SER A 85 14.35 -10.94 13.53
C SER A 85 13.13 -11.78 13.11
N ASP A 86 12.04 -11.71 13.87
CA ASP A 86 10.80 -12.47 13.71
C ASP A 86 9.68 -11.69 12.98
N LEU A 87 9.96 -10.48 12.47
CA LEU A 87 8.94 -9.65 11.80
C LEU A 87 8.32 -10.36 10.58
N ASP A 88 9.13 -10.97 9.71
CA ASP A 88 8.64 -11.68 8.52
C ASP A 88 7.78 -12.89 8.89
N ASP A 89 8.14 -13.63 9.93
CA ASP A 89 7.38 -14.79 10.42
C ASP A 89 6.05 -14.35 11.04
N ALA A 90 6.06 -13.25 11.81
CA ALA A 90 4.86 -12.66 12.37
C ALA A 90 3.91 -12.12 11.28
N LEU A 91 4.45 -11.45 10.26
CA LEU A 91 3.69 -11.01 9.09
C LEU A 91 3.10 -12.20 8.34
N SER A 92 3.90 -13.24 8.10
CA SER A 92 3.47 -14.44 7.39
C SER A 92 2.33 -15.15 8.13
N THR A 93 2.45 -15.25 9.46
CA THR A 93 1.42 -15.82 10.32
C THR A 93 0.14 -14.99 10.31
N HIS A 94 0.26 -13.66 10.42
CA HIS A 94 -0.90 -12.76 10.43
C HIS A 94 -1.66 -12.73 9.10
N LEU A 95 -0.93 -12.85 7.99
CA LEU A 95 -1.49 -12.83 6.64
C LEU A 95 -1.93 -14.21 6.14
N ASP A 96 -1.69 -15.27 6.92
CA ASP A 96 -1.85 -16.67 6.51
C ASP A 96 -1.18 -16.98 5.16
N HIS A 97 -0.01 -16.35 4.92
CA HIS A 97 0.69 -16.44 3.65
C HIS A 97 2.19 -16.17 3.80
N PRO A 98 3.09 -16.98 3.23
CA PRO A 98 4.53 -16.75 3.35
C PRO A 98 4.96 -15.46 2.67
N VAL A 99 5.48 -14.52 3.44
CA VAL A 99 5.88 -13.22 2.96
C VAL A 99 7.18 -12.72 3.60
N ARG A 100 7.76 -11.69 2.99
CA ARG A 100 8.86 -10.90 3.55
C ARG A 100 8.59 -9.42 3.34
N LEU A 101 9.01 -8.59 4.30
CA LEU A 101 9.03 -7.14 4.12
C LEU A 101 10.31 -6.71 3.40
N GLU A 102 10.18 -5.98 2.29
CA GLU A 102 11.31 -5.52 1.48
C GLU A 102 11.33 -4.00 1.31
N SER A 103 12.52 -3.42 1.45
CA SER A 103 12.75 -2.01 1.23
C SER A 103 12.73 -1.67 -0.25
N LEU A 104 12.40 -0.42 -0.57
CA LEU A 104 12.40 0.12 -1.91
C LEU A 104 13.79 0.01 -2.54
N ARG A 105 13.84 -0.41 -3.80
CA ARG A 105 15.07 -0.53 -4.59
C ARG A 105 15.22 0.62 -5.58
N PRO A 106 16.41 0.82 -6.15
CA PRO A 106 16.60 1.71 -7.29
C PRO A 106 15.73 1.32 -8.48
N SER A 107 15.38 2.28 -9.35
CA SER A 107 14.47 2.06 -10.48
C SER A 107 15.03 1.15 -11.58
N ASP A 108 16.34 0.92 -11.60
CA ASP A 108 17.03 0.02 -12.54
C ASP A 108 17.07 -1.44 -12.05
N ASP A 109 16.68 -1.72 -10.81
CA ASP A 109 16.49 -3.07 -10.28
C ASP A 109 15.13 -3.64 -10.73
N LEU A 110 14.98 -3.86 -12.04
CA LEU A 110 13.69 -4.22 -12.65
C LEU A 110 13.13 -5.54 -12.11
N ASP A 111 13.99 -6.51 -11.79
CA ASP A 111 13.57 -7.83 -11.29
C ASP A 111 12.87 -7.73 -9.93
N HIS A 112 13.24 -6.74 -9.11
CA HIS A 112 12.54 -6.43 -7.88
C HIS A 112 11.06 -6.05 -8.13
N TYR A 113 10.77 -5.34 -9.20
CA TYR A 113 9.41 -4.85 -9.49
C TYR A 113 8.57 -5.80 -10.34
N ARG A 114 9.17 -6.83 -10.95
CA ARG A 114 8.47 -7.76 -11.84
C ARG A 114 7.28 -8.43 -11.14
N ARG A 115 6.20 -8.60 -11.91
CA ARG A 115 5.03 -9.35 -11.47
C ARG A 115 5.39 -10.78 -11.09
N GLY A 116 4.83 -11.22 -9.97
CA GLY A 116 4.84 -12.62 -9.58
C GLY A 116 3.82 -13.43 -10.36
N ALA A 117 3.76 -14.74 -10.10
CA ALA A 117 2.74 -15.62 -10.67
C ALA A 117 1.32 -15.12 -10.34
N PRO A 118 0.35 -15.29 -11.27
CA PRO A 118 -1.03 -14.86 -11.07
C PRO A 118 -1.67 -15.55 -9.87
N ALA A 119 -2.70 -14.92 -9.30
CA ALA A 119 -3.42 -15.49 -8.19
C ALA A 119 -4.40 -16.60 -8.58
N ASN A 120 -4.85 -16.60 -9.84
CA ASN A 120 -5.72 -17.59 -10.44
C ASN A 120 -5.13 -18.13 -11.75
N ASP A 121 -5.36 -19.41 -12.04
CA ASP A 121 -4.96 -20.04 -13.30
C ASP A 121 -5.84 -19.55 -14.48
N ASP A 122 -7.09 -19.15 -14.20
CA ASP A 122 -7.96 -18.49 -15.17
C ASP A 122 -7.61 -17.00 -15.27
N MET A 123 -7.03 -16.63 -16.41
CA MET A 123 -6.60 -15.27 -16.71
C MET A 123 -7.76 -14.26 -16.70
N MET A 124 -8.97 -14.65 -17.07
CA MET A 124 -10.12 -13.75 -17.04
C MET A 124 -10.57 -13.43 -15.62
N VAL A 125 -10.55 -14.44 -14.75
CA VAL A 125 -10.81 -14.24 -13.31
C VAL A 125 -9.73 -13.38 -12.68
N GLU A 126 -8.46 -13.62 -13.03
CA GLU A 126 -7.32 -12.83 -12.55
C GLU A 126 -7.48 -11.35 -12.95
N LEU A 127 -7.72 -11.07 -14.23
CA LEU A 127 -7.90 -9.69 -14.72
C LEU A 127 -9.07 -9.00 -14.02
N ARG A 128 -10.22 -9.67 -13.89
CA ARG A 128 -11.37 -9.11 -13.17
C ARG A 128 -11.03 -8.78 -11.72
N SER A 129 -10.30 -9.65 -11.04
CA SER A 129 -9.83 -9.42 -9.67
C SER A 129 -8.90 -8.20 -9.57
N ILE A 130 -7.92 -8.07 -10.47
CA ILE A 130 -6.97 -6.94 -10.50
C ILE A 130 -7.68 -5.59 -10.62
N PHE A 131 -8.69 -5.52 -11.50
CA PHE A 131 -9.47 -4.31 -11.77
C PHE A 131 -10.73 -4.17 -10.91
N GLY A 132 -10.95 -5.09 -9.96
CA GLY A 132 -12.13 -5.11 -9.09
C GLY A 132 -13.43 -5.03 -9.90
N ARG A 133 -13.58 -5.90 -10.91
CA ARG A 133 -14.74 -6.01 -11.79
C ARG A 133 -15.55 -7.25 -11.44
N GLU A 134 -16.87 -7.14 -11.44
CA GLU A 134 -17.75 -8.31 -11.40
C GLU A 134 -17.79 -9.04 -12.75
N GLU A 135 -18.36 -10.24 -12.79
CA GLU A 135 -18.43 -11.08 -14.01
C GLU A 135 -19.16 -10.38 -15.16
N SER A 136 -20.22 -9.64 -14.85
CA SER A 136 -21.04 -8.92 -15.84
C SER A 136 -20.48 -7.57 -16.26
N GLU A 137 -19.54 -7.01 -15.48
CA GLU A 137 -18.95 -5.70 -15.78
C GLU A 137 -17.91 -5.80 -16.92
N PRO A 138 -17.83 -4.80 -17.81
CA PRO A 138 -16.79 -4.77 -18.83
C PRO A 138 -15.41 -4.57 -18.19
N LEU A 139 -14.39 -5.21 -18.78
CA LEU A 139 -12.99 -4.90 -18.48
C LEU A 139 -12.63 -3.51 -19.04
N PRO A 140 -11.63 -2.82 -18.46
CA PRO A 140 -11.15 -1.57 -19.02
C PRO A 140 -10.46 -1.80 -20.37
N ASP A 141 -10.39 -0.75 -21.19
CA ASP A 141 -9.61 -0.78 -22.42
C ASP A 141 -8.12 -0.90 -22.08
N PHE A 142 -7.53 -2.05 -22.38
CA PHE A 142 -6.12 -2.31 -22.07
C PHE A 142 -5.14 -1.44 -22.87
N SER A 143 -5.55 -0.93 -24.03
CA SER A 143 -4.67 -0.17 -24.92
C SER A 143 -4.27 1.21 -24.37
N VAL A 144 -4.98 1.70 -23.35
CA VAL A 144 -4.68 2.99 -22.70
C VAL A 144 -3.66 2.87 -21.57
N PHE A 145 -3.34 1.64 -21.14
CA PHE A 145 -2.36 1.43 -20.09
C PHE A 145 -0.95 1.33 -20.68
N PRO A 146 0.06 1.95 -20.03
CA PRO A 146 1.45 1.71 -20.36
C PRO A 146 1.79 0.21 -20.23
N PRO A 147 2.66 -0.34 -21.10
CA PRO A 147 3.05 -1.76 -21.05
C PRO A 147 3.66 -2.15 -19.70
N GLU A 148 4.29 -1.21 -19.00
CA GLU A 148 4.88 -1.38 -17.67
C GLU A 148 3.87 -1.87 -16.62
N VAL A 149 2.58 -1.53 -16.77
CA VAL A 149 1.52 -1.98 -15.85
C VAL A 149 1.34 -3.50 -15.89
N MET A 150 1.59 -4.11 -17.05
CA MET A 150 1.51 -5.56 -17.25
C MET A 150 2.80 -6.28 -16.86
N GLU A 151 3.94 -5.59 -16.83
CA GLU A 151 5.24 -6.18 -16.50
C GLU A 151 5.59 -6.08 -15.01
N PHE A 152 5.21 -4.98 -14.36
CA PHE A 152 5.61 -4.65 -12.98
C PHE A 152 4.40 -4.51 -12.03
N GLU A 153 4.57 -4.90 -10.76
CA GLU A 153 3.55 -4.73 -9.71
C GLU A 153 3.36 -3.27 -9.29
N SER A 154 4.43 -2.49 -9.42
CA SER A 154 4.43 -1.03 -9.28
C SER A 154 5.48 -0.46 -10.23
N PRO A 155 5.37 0.83 -10.63
CA PRO A 155 6.40 1.45 -11.45
C PRO A 155 7.78 1.34 -10.79
N PRO A 156 8.84 0.95 -11.51
CA PRO A 156 10.17 0.84 -10.93
C PRO A 156 10.63 2.14 -10.24
N GLY A 157 11.22 2.00 -9.06
CA GLY A 157 11.64 3.12 -8.21
C GLY A 157 10.56 3.67 -7.29
N THR A 158 9.34 3.12 -7.29
CA THR A 158 8.29 3.52 -6.33
C THR A 158 7.34 2.35 -6.01
N TYR A 159 6.69 2.41 -4.85
CA TYR A 159 5.59 1.51 -4.48
C TYR A 159 4.21 2.19 -4.55
N HIS A 160 4.14 3.42 -5.04
CA HIS A 160 2.89 4.07 -5.41
C HIS A 160 2.33 3.44 -6.69
N ASP A 161 1.00 3.27 -6.75
CA ASP A 161 0.36 2.64 -7.92
C ASP A 161 0.22 3.61 -9.10
N CYS A 162 -0.04 4.89 -8.83
CA CYS A 162 -0.27 5.89 -9.87
C CYS A 162 0.26 7.27 -9.49
N TRP A 163 -0.30 7.89 -8.44
CA TRP A 163 0.09 9.25 -8.00
C TRP A 163 0.78 9.23 -6.63
N PRO A 164 1.80 10.07 -6.43
CA PRO A 164 2.56 10.12 -5.17
C PRO A 164 1.81 10.83 -4.04
N LEU A 165 0.81 11.68 -4.36
CA LEU A 165 0.02 12.42 -3.38
C LEU A 165 -1.48 12.26 -3.66
N MET A 166 -2.25 12.06 -2.58
CA MET A 166 -3.71 12.16 -2.60
C MET A 166 -4.14 13.28 -1.64
N ILE A 167 -4.92 14.24 -2.14
CA ILE A 167 -5.45 15.36 -1.34
C ILE A 167 -6.96 15.19 -1.20
N MET A 168 -7.48 15.36 0.01
CA MET A 168 -8.89 15.16 0.30
C MET A 168 -9.44 16.26 1.19
N SER A 169 -10.43 17.03 0.75
CA SER A 169 -10.92 18.14 1.57
C SER A 169 -11.82 17.67 2.74
N THR A 170 -11.81 18.42 3.85
CA THR A 170 -12.79 18.24 4.94
C THR A 170 -14.25 18.42 4.49
N SER A 171 -14.51 19.21 3.44
CA SER A 171 -15.83 19.29 2.80
C SER A 171 -16.22 17.98 2.12
N SER A 172 -15.29 17.29 1.46
CA SER A 172 -15.55 16.01 0.81
C SER A 172 -15.89 14.92 1.83
N LEU A 173 -15.15 14.87 2.95
CA LEU A 173 -15.44 13.94 4.05
C LEU A 173 -16.83 14.18 4.65
N ARG A 174 -17.20 15.45 4.92
CA ARG A 174 -18.53 15.81 5.41
C ARG A 174 -19.63 15.43 4.42
N ALA A 175 -19.47 15.75 3.14
CA ALA A 175 -20.45 15.41 2.12
C ALA A 175 -20.68 13.90 2.02
N MET A 176 -19.64 13.07 2.12
CA MET A 176 -19.79 11.62 2.14
C MET A 176 -20.52 11.12 3.39
N GLN A 177 -20.23 11.68 4.56
CA GLN A 177 -20.90 11.31 5.81
C GLN A 177 -22.38 11.71 5.80
N GLU A 178 -22.72 12.86 5.22
CA GLU A 178 -24.11 13.31 5.03
C GLU A 178 -24.87 12.42 4.05
N ALA A 179 -24.22 11.98 2.96
CA ALA A 179 -24.84 11.11 1.97
C ALA A 179 -25.00 9.65 2.45
N LEU A 180 -24.12 9.18 3.33
CA LEU A 180 -24.10 7.81 3.85
C LEU A 180 -24.05 7.81 5.39
N PRO A 181 -25.12 8.28 6.07
CA PRO A 181 -25.12 8.51 7.52
C PRO A 181 -24.82 7.25 8.34
N ASP A 182 -25.22 6.08 7.85
CA ASP A 182 -25.03 4.80 8.54
C ASP A 182 -23.67 4.15 8.23
N SER A 183 -22.88 4.72 7.31
CA SER A 183 -21.55 4.22 6.96
C SER A 183 -20.46 4.81 7.84
N VAL A 184 -19.44 4.01 8.13
CA VAL A 184 -18.22 4.47 8.79
C VAL A 184 -17.33 5.20 7.77
N VAL A 185 -17.48 6.53 7.69
CA VAL A 185 -16.63 7.40 6.85
C VAL A 185 -15.38 7.79 7.63
N ASP A 186 -14.38 6.91 7.59
CA ASP A 186 -13.11 7.12 8.26
C ASP A 186 -12.02 7.49 7.25
N VAL A 187 -11.35 8.62 7.46
CA VAL A 187 -10.24 9.12 6.62
C VAL A 187 -9.16 8.06 6.37
N ARG A 188 -8.92 7.16 7.34
CA ARG A 188 -7.95 6.07 7.25
C ARG A 188 -8.29 5.06 6.15
N ARG A 189 -9.55 4.97 5.72
CA ARG A 189 -9.96 4.10 4.60
C ARG A 189 -9.58 4.67 3.24
N PHE A 190 -9.54 6.00 3.12
CA PHE A 190 -9.19 6.70 1.87
C PHE A 190 -7.68 6.88 1.71
N ARG A 191 -6.95 6.92 2.84
CA ARG A 191 -5.50 7.04 2.90
C ARG A 191 -4.93 8.27 2.17
N PRO A 192 -5.50 9.47 2.38
CA PRO A 192 -4.99 10.68 1.75
C PRO A 192 -3.60 10.99 2.29
N SER A 193 -2.77 11.66 1.50
CA SER A 193 -1.51 12.26 1.98
C SER A 193 -1.79 13.52 2.80
N MET A 194 -2.80 14.30 2.41
CA MET A 194 -3.19 15.56 3.07
C MET A 194 -4.71 15.74 3.11
N VAL A 195 -5.19 16.34 4.20
CA VAL A 195 -6.60 16.73 4.39
C VAL A 195 -6.74 18.25 4.52
#